data_AF-A0AAD4SQZ5-F1
#
_entry.id   AF-A0AAD4SQZ5-F1
#
_cell.length_a   1.000
_cell.length_b   1.000
_cell.length_c   1.000
_cell.angle_alpha   90.00
_cell.angle_beta   90.00
_cell.angle_gamma   90.00
#
_symmetry.space_group_name_H-M   'P 1'
#
loop_
_entity.id
_entity.type
_entity.pdbx_description
1 polymer ?
#
loop_
_entity_poly.entity_id
_entity_poly.type
_entity_poly.pdbx_seq_one_letter_code
_entity_poly.pdbx_strand_id
1 'polypeptide(L)'
;MARIMRKGMLAYIENRSARRRSYRQRSKGFVRLVSELCILCGVDGCAIVCGPYPDLKPEVWPTDQPEMQHVLMKFNSISLEERNMMMLNHRSFLNNQITKLNDKSQKQELENRNQELSKIVRQALNGKCSPVNRSDLGDLNKLVAARKK
;
A
#
# COMPACT_ATOMS: atom_id res chain seq x y z
N MET A 1 -8.19 -9.75 -27.21
CA MET A 1 -6.97 -10.18 -26.49
C MET A 1 -6.97 -9.54 -25.09
N ALA A 2 -7.40 -10.26 -24.06
CA ALA A 2 -7.39 -9.74 -22.69
C ALA A 2 -5.94 -9.63 -22.19
N ARG A 3 -5.52 -8.42 -21.81
CA ARG A 3 -4.17 -8.18 -21.29
C ARG A 3 -4.08 -8.72 -19.87
N ILE A 4 -3.45 -9.89 -19.69
CA ILE A 4 -3.14 -10.44 -18.36
C ILE A 4 -2.23 -9.44 -17.63
N MET A 5 -2.79 -8.73 -16.66
CA MET A 5 -2.01 -7.87 -15.77
C MET A 5 -1.27 -8.76 -14.77
N ARG A 6 0.03 -8.98 -14.99
CA ARG A 6 0.88 -9.54 -13.93
C ARG A 6 0.87 -8.56 -12.76
N LYS A 7 0.46 -9.05 -11.58
CA LYS A 7 0.48 -8.28 -10.33
C LYS A 7 1.94 -7.93 -10.02
N GLY A 8 2.34 -6.71 -10.38
CA GLY A 8 3.66 -6.20 -10.05
C GLY A 8 3.74 -5.93 -8.55
N MET A 9 4.87 -6.30 -7.94
CA MET A 9 5.24 -5.78 -6.62
C MET A 9 5.31 -4.25 -6.71
N LEU A 10 4.68 -3.54 -5.76
CA LEU A 10 4.78 -2.09 -5.64
C LEU A 10 6.14 -1.75 -5.01
N ALA A 11 7.21 -1.93 -5.79
CA ALA A 11 8.58 -1.67 -5.41
C ALA A 11 9.26 -0.76 -6.44
N TYR A 12 10.37 -0.16 -6.04
CA TYR A 12 11.19 0.63 -6.94
C TYR A 12 11.77 -0.27 -8.05
N ILE A 13 11.57 0.11 -9.32
CA ILE A 13 12.12 -0.63 -10.46
C ILE A 13 13.59 -0.22 -10.60
N GLU A 14 14.54 -1.08 -10.23
CA GLU A 14 15.98 -0.72 -10.28
C GLU A 14 16.49 -0.41 -11.68
N ASN A 15 16.09 -1.23 -12.67
CA ASN A 15 16.50 -1.04 -14.06
C ASN A 15 15.99 0.32 -14.58
N ARG A 16 16.92 1.23 -14.89
CA ARG A 16 16.63 2.61 -15.29
C ARG A 16 15.75 2.68 -16.55
N SER A 17 16.05 1.88 -17.57
CA SER A 17 15.31 1.87 -18.84
C SER A 17 13.90 1.30 -18.67
N ALA A 18 13.76 0.22 -17.90
CA ALA A 18 12.46 -0.35 -17.57
C ALA A 18 11.62 0.61 -16.73
N ARG A 19 12.23 1.26 -15.71
CA ARG A 19 11.59 2.28 -14.89
C ARG A 19 11.09 3.45 -15.72
N ARG A 20 11.91 3.94 -16.64
CA ARG A 20 11.57 5.05 -17.55
C ARG A 20 10.43 4.71 -18.50
N ARG A 21 10.45 3.51 -19.09
CA ARG A 21 9.34 3.00 -19.94
C ARG A 21 8.06 2.87 -19.12
N SER A 22 8.17 2.31 -17.92
CA SER A 22 7.04 2.14 -17.01
C SER A 22 6.43 3.48 -16.61
N TYR A 23 7.24 4.48 -16.27
CA TYR A 23 6.80 5.84 -15.97
C TYR A 23 5.96 6.40 -17.12
N ARG A 24 6.47 6.40 -18.36
CA ARG A 24 5.75 6.93 -19.53
C ARG A 24 4.41 6.25 -19.77
N GLN A 25 4.35 4.93 -19.58
CA GLN A 25 3.12 4.18 -19.84
C GLN A 25 2.11 4.33 -18.70
N ARG A 26 2.58 4.36 -17.46
CA ARG A 26 1.72 4.51 -16.28
C ARG A 26 1.23 5.94 -16.08
N SER A 27 2.02 6.96 -16.40
CA SER A 27 1.59 8.37 -16.34
C SER A 27 0.41 8.63 -17.27
N LYS A 28 0.52 8.19 -18.53
CA LYS A 28 -0.56 8.27 -19.52
C LYS A 28 -1.81 7.52 -19.06
N GLY A 29 -1.64 6.29 -18.58
CA GLY A 29 -2.74 5.49 -18.08
C GLY A 29 -3.44 6.12 -16.87
N PHE A 30 -2.66 6.69 -15.95
CA PHE A 30 -3.18 7.39 -14.77
C PHE A 30 -3.96 8.64 -15.16
N VAL A 31 -3.41 9.50 -16.02
CA VAL A 31 -4.09 10.71 -16.48
C VAL A 31 -5.41 10.38 -17.20
N ARG A 32 -5.42 9.34 -18.03
CA ARG A 32 -6.67 8.87 -18.66
C ARG A 32 -7.70 8.40 -17.64
N LEU A 33 -7.29 7.63 -16.63
CA LEU A 33 -8.19 7.17 -15.58
C LEU A 33 -8.78 8.33 -14.76
N VAL A 34 -7.97 9.35 -14.44
CA VAL A 34 -8.45 10.56 -13.76
C VAL A 34 -9.46 11.30 -14.62
N SER A 35 -9.16 11.49 -15.91
CA SER A 35 -10.08 12.12 -16.86
C SER A 35 -11.42 11.37 -16.94
N GLU A 36 -11.39 10.04 -17.12
CA GLU A 36 -12.61 9.22 -17.16
C GLU A 36 -13.40 9.32 -15.85
N LEU A 37 -12.73 9.28 -14.70
CA LEU A 37 -13.36 9.38 -13.39
C LEU A 37 -14.03 10.75 -13.19
N CYS A 38 -13.33 11.84 -13.52
CA CYS A 38 -13.88 13.19 -13.44
C CYS A 38 -15.14 13.35 -14.30
N ILE A 39 -15.09 12.86 -15.55
CA ILE A 39 -16.21 12.91 -16.49
C ILE A 39 -17.40 12.06 -16.00
N LEU A 40 -17.15 10.81 -15.60
CA LEU A 40 -18.21 9.88 -15.21
C LEU A 40 -18.88 10.25 -13.88
N CYS A 41 -18.12 10.81 -12.95
CA CYS A 41 -18.64 11.20 -11.64
C CYS A 41 -19.08 12.67 -11.59
N GLY A 42 -18.87 13.46 -12.65
CA GLY A 42 -19.21 14.88 -12.67
C GLY A 42 -18.47 15.69 -11.62
N VAL A 43 -17.19 15.39 -11.39
CA VAL A 43 -16.35 16.05 -10.39
C VAL A 43 -15.22 16.86 -11.02
N ASP A 44 -15.01 18.06 -10.52
CA ASP A 44 -13.87 18.89 -10.89
C ASP A 44 -12.57 18.21 -10.45
N GLY A 45 -11.59 18.12 -11.35
CA GLY A 45 -10.29 17.55 -11.01
C GLY A 45 -9.23 17.85 -12.05
N CYS A 46 -7.98 17.68 -11.64
CA CYS A 46 -6.83 17.76 -12.53
C CYS A 46 -5.77 16.75 -12.11
N ALA A 47 -4.96 16.31 -13.06
CA ALA A 47 -3.81 15.44 -12.82
C ALA A 47 -2.54 16.11 -13.34
N ILE A 48 -1.52 16.14 -12.50
CA ILE A 48 -0.17 16.60 -12.85
C ILE A 48 0.80 15.50 -12.42
N VAL A 49 1.42 14.83 -13.39
CA VAL A 49 2.38 13.75 -13.13
C VAL A 49 3.78 14.20 -13.54
N CYS A 50 4.61 14.45 -12.53
CA CYS A 50 6.01 14.82 -12.69
C CYS A 50 6.93 13.62 -12.43
N GLY A 51 8.02 13.54 -13.19
CA GLY A 51 9.01 12.47 -13.07
C GLY A 51 10.42 13.04 -12.99
N PRO A 52 11.40 12.25 -12.52
CA PRO A 52 12.79 12.69 -12.34
C PRO A 52 13.57 12.76 -13.67
N TYR A 53 12.87 12.93 -14.80
CA TYR A 53 13.46 12.85 -16.13
C TYR A 53 13.40 14.25 -16.78
N PRO A 54 14.52 14.99 -16.85
CA PRO A 54 14.53 16.38 -17.31
C PRO A 54 14.06 16.56 -18.76
N ASP A 55 14.23 15.52 -19.57
CA ASP A 55 13.88 15.49 -20.98
C ASP A 55 12.43 15.06 -21.24
N LEU A 56 11.63 14.83 -20.20
CA LEU A 56 10.22 14.47 -20.28
C LEU A 56 9.36 15.60 -19.71
N LYS A 57 8.46 16.12 -20.54
CA LYS A 57 7.40 17.00 -20.06
C LYS A 57 6.48 16.24 -19.08
N PRO A 58 5.95 16.92 -18.04
CA PRO A 58 4.92 16.35 -17.19
C PRO A 58 3.70 15.91 -18.00
N GLU A 59 3.06 14.82 -17.58
CA GLU A 59 1.75 14.44 -18.13
C GLU A 59 0.69 15.25 -17.36
N VAL A 60 -0.10 16.04 -18.07
CA VAL A 60 -1.07 16.97 -17.47
C VAL A 60 -2.46 16.79 -18.08
N TRP A 61 -3.47 16.91 -17.22
CA TRP A 61 -4.87 17.01 -17.63
C TRP A 61 -5.65 17.87 -16.61
N PRO A 62 -6.61 18.70 -17.04
CA PRO A 62 -6.92 19.05 -18.43
C PRO A 62 -5.73 19.73 -19.13
N THR A 63 -5.65 19.66 -20.46
CA THR A 63 -4.65 20.46 -21.22
C THR A 63 -5.09 21.91 -21.38
N ASP A 64 -6.39 22.18 -21.23
CA ASP A 64 -6.95 23.53 -21.21
C ASP A 64 -6.48 24.30 -19.96
N GLN A 65 -5.87 25.46 -20.18
CA GLN A 65 -5.31 26.28 -19.10
C GLN A 65 -6.39 26.86 -18.17
N PRO A 66 -7.47 27.50 -18.69
CA PRO A 66 -8.57 27.99 -17.85
C PRO A 66 -9.16 26.92 -16.91
N GLU A 67 -9.47 25.73 -17.42
CA GLU A 67 -10.06 24.66 -16.62
C GLU A 67 -9.10 24.19 -15.51
N MET A 68 -7.83 23.96 -15.84
CA MET A 68 -6.81 23.62 -14.84
C MET A 68 -6.66 24.73 -13.79
N GLN A 69 -6.61 26.00 -14.20
CA GLN A 69 -6.47 27.13 -13.29
C GLN A 69 -7.68 27.23 -12.34
N HIS A 70 -8.90 26.98 -12.83
CA HIS A 70 -10.10 26.96 -11.99
C HIS A 70 -9.99 25.92 -10.87
N VAL A 71 -9.60 24.68 -11.22
CA VAL A 71 -9.40 23.60 -10.25
C VAL A 71 -8.30 23.96 -9.24
N LEU A 72 -7.17 24.50 -9.70
CA LEU A 72 -6.06 24.90 -8.84
C LEU A 72 -6.43 26.05 -7.91
N MET A 73 -7.20 27.03 -8.37
CA MET A 73 -7.70 28.13 -7.54
C MET A 73 -8.65 27.63 -6.47
N LYS A 74 -9.59 26.73 -6.82
CA LYS A 74 -10.51 26.10 -5.87
C LYS A 74 -9.77 25.25 -4.84
N PHE A 75 -8.74 24.51 -5.28
CA PHE A 75 -7.87 23.80 -4.34
C PHE A 75 -7.13 24.78 -3.42
N ASN A 76 -6.64 25.90 -3.97
CA ASN A 76 -5.91 26.92 -3.22
C ASN A 76 -6.74 27.79 -2.28
N SER A 77 -8.07 27.79 -2.39
CA SER A 77 -8.96 28.47 -1.45
C SER A 77 -9.29 27.65 -0.20
N ILE A 78 -9.11 26.32 -0.23
CA ILE A 78 -9.33 25.43 0.94
C ILE A 78 -8.24 25.69 1.98
N SER A 79 -8.55 25.68 3.29
CA SER A 79 -7.52 25.89 4.31
C SER A 79 -6.45 24.78 4.30
N LEU A 80 -5.24 25.07 4.76
CA LEU A 80 -4.16 24.07 4.81
C LEU A 80 -4.52 22.88 5.72
N GLU A 81 -5.24 23.15 6.80
CA GLU A 81 -5.69 22.14 7.78
C GLU A 81 -6.68 21.17 7.15
N GLU A 82 -7.73 21.68 6.49
CA GLU A 82 -8.70 20.86 5.76
C GLU A 82 -8.02 20.06 4.64
N ARG A 83 -7.12 20.69 3.88
CA ARG A 83 -6.36 19.99 2.85
C ARG A 83 -5.53 18.85 3.44
N ASN A 84 -4.84 19.07 4.56
CA ASN A 84 -4.03 18.02 5.20
C ASN A 84 -4.86 16.84 5.70
N MET A 85 -6.12 17.06 6.09
CA MET A 85 -7.03 15.98 6.47
C MET A 85 -7.52 15.17 5.27
N MET A 86 -7.74 15.81 4.12
CA MET A 86 -8.28 15.15 2.92
C MET A 86 -7.20 14.61 1.98
N MET A 87 -5.97 15.14 2.04
CA MET A 87 -4.89 14.74 1.15
C MET A 87 -4.22 13.43 1.58
N LEU A 88 -4.20 12.47 0.66
CA LEU A 88 -3.28 11.34 0.72
C LEU A 88 -1.94 11.76 0.11
N ASN A 89 -0.92 11.92 0.94
CA ASN A 89 0.43 12.19 0.46
C ASN A 89 1.26 10.89 0.42
N HIS A 90 2.36 10.91 -0.34
CA HIS A 90 3.22 9.74 -0.48
C HIS A 90 3.78 9.25 0.86
N ARG A 91 4.07 10.15 1.79
CA ARG A 91 4.60 9.79 3.11
C ARG A 91 3.56 9.05 3.95
N SER A 92 2.32 9.55 4.03
CA SER A 92 1.24 8.89 4.76
C SER A 92 0.88 7.55 4.12
N PHE A 93 0.86 7.47 2.79
CA PHE A 93 0.67 6.21 2.08
C PHE A 93 1.78 5.19 2.40
N LEU A 94 3.05 5.58 2.33
CA LEU A 94 4.18 4.71 2.64
C LEU A 94 4.16 4.26 4.10
N ASN A 95 3.89 5.16 5.04
CA ASN A 95 3.73 4.83 6.45
C ASN A 95 2.62 3.80 6.65
N ASN A 96 1.45 4.00 6.05
CA ASN A 96 0.35 3.04 6.11
C ASN A 96 0.73 1.67 5.55
N GLN A 97 1.54 1.63 4.48
CA GLN A 97 2.03 0.38 3.91
C GLN A 97 3.05 -0.31 4.81
N ILE A 98 3.95 0.46 5.45
CA ILE A 98 4.90 -0.05 6.45
C ILE A 98 4.14 -0.67 7.62
N THR A 99 3.15 0.04 8.18
CA THR A 99 2.31 -0.48 9.26
C THR A 99 1.63 -1.79 8.86
N LYS A 100 1.00 -1.85 7.68
CA LYS A 100 0.37 -3.09 7.18
C LYS A 100 1.34 -4.24 7.01
N LEU A 101 2.58 -3.98 6.59
CA LEU A 101 3.61 -5.01 6.46
C LEU A 101 4.09 -5.48 7.83
N ASN A 102 4.27 -4.57 8.77
CA ASN A 102 4.64 -4.88 10.15
C ASN A 102 3.56 -5.75 10.83
N ASP A 103 2.29 -5.39 10.70
CA ASP A 103 1.17 -6.17 11.24
C ASP A 103 1.13 -7.59 10.65
N LYS A 104 1.44 -7.74 9.35
CA LYS A 104 1.56 -9.05 8.71
C LYS A 104 2.73 -9.84 9.26
N SER A 105 3.88 -9.20 9.48
CA SER A 105 5.06 -9.86 10.09
C SER A 105 4.73 -10.37 11.48
N GLN A 106 4.15 -9.52 12.34
CA GLN A 106 3.79 -9.90 13.71
C GLN A 106 2.76 -11.03 13.75
N LYS A 107 1.75 -11.02 12.86
CA LYS A 107 0.79 -12.13 12.74
C LYS A 107 1.47 -13.42 12.32
N GLN A 108 2.40 -13.36 11.37
CA GLN A 108 3.13 -14.55 10.92
C GLN A 108 4.05 -15.10 12.03
N GLU A 109 4.73 -14.23 12.77
CA GLU A 109 5.56 -14.63 13.92
C GLU A 109 4.73 -15.31 15.00
N LEU A 110 3.56 -14.77 15.34
CA LEU A 110 2.63 -15.37 16.28
C LEU A 110 2.11 -16.73 15.78
N GLU A 111 1.77 -16.84 14.50
CA GLU A 111 1.30 -18.09 13.91
C GLU A 111 2.40 -19.16 13.91
N ASN A 112 3.62 -18.80 13.54
CA ASN A 112 4.78 -19.68 13.62
C ASN A 112 5.01 -20.16 15.06
N ARG A 113 4.96 -19.25 16.04
CA ARG A 113 5.10 -19.55 17.46
C ARG A 113 4.01 -20.52 17.94
N ASN A 114 2.77 -20.30 17.53
CA ASN A 114 1.66 -21.18 17.88
C ASN A 114 1.81 -22.58 17.27
N GLN A 115 2.37 -22.68 16.05
CA GLN A 115 2.69 -23.96 15.42
C GLN A 115 3.82 -24.70 16.16
N GLU A 116 4.85 -24.00 16.63
CA GLU A 116 5.91 -24.58 17.47
C GLU A 116 5.34 -25.15 18.77
N LEU A 117 4.53 -24.37 19.49
CA LEU A 117 3.89 -24.81 20.72
C LEU A 117 2.95 -26.00 20.49
N SER A 118 2.20 -25.99 19.38
CA SER A 118 1.35 -27.11 19.00
C SER A 118 2.16 -28.39 18.72
N LYS A 119 3.37 -28.28 18.17
CA LYS A 119 4.28 -29.43 18.00
C LYS A 119 4.76 -29.96 19.35
N ILE A 120 5.13 -29.08 20.28
CA ILE A 120 5.56 -29.45 21.65
C ILE A 120 4.44 -30.21 22.38
N VAL A 121 3.23 -29.65 22.39
CA VAL A 121 2.07 -30.29 23.04
C VAL A 121 1.79 -31.67 22.42
N ARG A 122 1.82 -31.77 21.09
CA ARG A 122 1.59 -33.04 20.40
C ARG A 122 2.67 -34.08 20.71
N GLN A 123 3.93 -33.68 20.85
CA GLN A 123 5.02 -34.58 21.27
C GLN A 123 4.80 -35.08 22.70
N ALA A 124 4.41 -34.19 23.62
CA ALA A 124 4.09 -34.54 25.01
C ALA A 124 2.93 -35.54 25.09
N LEU A 125 1.85 -35.32 24.33
CA LEU A 125 0.71 -36.26 24.25
C LEU A 125 1.11 -37.65 23.73
N ASN A 126 2.12 -37.72 22.88
CA ASN A 126 2.69 -38.98 22.38
C ASN A 126 3.73 -39.61 23.35
N GLY A 127 3.79 -39.15 24.60
CA GLY A 127 4.70 -39.64 25.63
C GLY A 127 6.16 -39.20 25.46
N LYS A 128 6.45 -38.21 24.59
CA LYS A 128 7.80 -37.67 24.40
C LYS A 128 7.96 -36.36 25.18
N CYS A 129 8.90 -36.29 26.12
CA CYS A 129 9.23 -35.05 26.80
C CYS A 129 10.16 -34.19 25.94
N SER A 130 9.62 -33.10 25.38
CA SER A 130 10.41 -32.05 24.74
C SER A 130 10.81 -31.00 25.78
N PRO A 131 11.98 -30.36 25.67
CA PRO A 131 12.36 -29.27 26.57
C PRO A 131 11.34 -28.13 26.45
N VAL A 132 10.70 -27.79 27.56
CA VAL A 132 9.76 -26.66 27.66
C VAL A 132 10.41 -25.58 28.51
N ASN A 133 10.55 -24.38 27.97
CA ASN A 133 11.07 -23.23 28.72
C ASN A 133 9.94 -22.41 29.36
N ARG A 134 10.30 -21.47 30.23
CA ARG A 134 9.32 -20.63 30.95
C ARG A 134 8.49 -19.73 30.01
N SER A 135 9.08 -19.25 28.90
CA SER A 135 8.35 -18.47 27.89
C SER A 135 7.30 -19.30 27.14
N ASP A 136 7.58 -20.58 26.87
CA ASP A 136 6.64 -21.50 26.21
C ASP A 136 5.37 -21.69 27.05
N LEU A 137 5.50 -21.82 28.39
CA LEU A 137 4.37 -21.92 29.31
C LEU A 137 3.49 -20.66 29.30
N GLY A 138 4.14 -19.49 29.26
CA GLY A 138 3.44 -18.21 29.16
C GLY A 138 2.62 -18.08 27.88
N ASP A 139 3.18 -18.52 26.75
CA ASP A 139 2.51 -18.45 25.45
C ASP A 139 1.41 -19.52 25.29
N LEU A 140 1.60 -20.72 25.86
CA LEU A 140 0.57 -21.77 25.92
C LEU A 140 -0.68 -21.31 26.68
N ASN A 141 -0.50 -20.61 27.80
CA ASN A 141 -1.63 -20.05 28.56
C ASN A 141 -2.42 -19.03 27.73
N LYS A 142 -1.75 -18.18 26.94
CA LYS A 142 -2.41 -17.23 26.03
C LYS A 142 -3.18 -17.95 24.92
N LEU A 143 -2.61 -19.02 24.36
CA LEU A 143 -3.26 -19.84 23.35
C LEU A 143 -4.53 -20.52 23.87
N VAL A 144 -4.47 -21.08 25.08
CA VAL A 144 -5.62 -21.70 25.74
C VAL A 144 -6.71 -20.65 26.02
N ALA A 145 -6.33 -19.46 26.47
CA ALA A 145 -7.26 -18.36 26.69
C ALA A 145 -7.93 -17.89 25.38
N ALA A 146 -7.18 -17.85 24.27
CA ALA A 146 -7.71 -17.45 22.96
C ALA A 146 -8.73 -18.45 22.38
N ARG A 147 -8.65 -19.73 22.73
CA ARG A 147 -9.60 -20.78 22.30
C ARG A 147 -10.88 -20.86 23.14
N LYS A 148 -10.95 -20.16 24.28
CA LYS A 148 -12.12 -20.13 25.17
C LYS A 148 -13.12 -19.00 24.85
N LYS A 149 -12.80 -18.14 23.88
CA LYS A 149 -13.72 -17.15 23.29
C LYS A 149 -14.30 -17.71 22.00
#